data_AF-A0A5C6BTH0-F1
#
_entry.id   AF-A0A5C6BTH0-F1
#
_cell.length_a   1.000
_cell.length_b   1.000
_cell.length_c   1.000
_cell.angle_alpha   90.00
_cell.angle_beta   90.00
_cell.angle_gamma   90.00
#
_symmetry.space_group_name_H-M   'P 1'
#
loop_
_entity.id
_entity.type
_entity.pdbx_description
1 polymer ?
#
loop_
_entity_poly.entity_id
_entity_poly.type
_entity_poly.pdbx_seq_one_letter_code
_entity_poly.pdbx_strand_id
1 'polypeptide(L)'
;MRKTAGMRALTSGLLGIGLWKGYNRAYVDRQKDVKVPKKIRELIADLHAAGFQNRGKKGSHRNFIHPKVVKPLTLSGKVGDDAKAYQERPVRKAIEESRS
;
A
#
# COMPACT_ATOMS: atom_id res chain seq x y z
N MET A 1 25.37 66.26 -11.40
CA MET A 1 24.06 66.43 -10.73
C MET A 1 22.95 66.18 -11.75
N ARG A 2 21.81 65.67 -11.27
CA ARG A 2 20.54 65.31 -11.95
C ARG A 2 20.46 63.89 -12.54
N LYS A 3 19.77 63.07 -11.76
CA LYS A 3 19.19 61.75 -12.04
C LYS A 3 18.02 61.90 -13.01
N THR A 4 17.87 60.99 -13.97
CA THR A 4 16.56 60.64 -14.56
C THR A 4 16.52 59.15 -14.81
N ALA A 5 15.54 58.51 -14.16
CA ALA A 5 15.20 57.11 -14.26
C ALA A 5 14.52 56.83 -15.61
N GLY A 6 14.95 55.76 -16.29
CA GLY A 6 14.23 55.14 -17.40
C GLY A 6 13.73 53.77 -16.96
N MET A 7 12.49 53.70 -16.48
CA MET A 7 11.74 52.46 -16.30
C MET A 7 11.60 51.78 -17.67
N ARG A 8 12.21 50.60 -17.82
CA ARG A 8 11.85 49.63 -18.86
C ARG A 8 11.21 48.44 -18.16
N ALA A 9 9.90 48.31 -18.32
CA ALA A 9 9.15 47.16 -17.87
C ALA A 9 8.94 46.19 -19.06
N LEU A 10 8.94 44.91 -18.71
CA LEU A 10 8.31 43.77 -19.38
C LEU A 10 9.01 43.14 -20.59
N THR A 11 9.70 42.03 -20.34
CA THR A 11 9.49 40.78 -21.11
C THR A 11 9.56 39.58 -20.16
N SER A 12 8.37 39.13 -19.77
CA SER A 12 7.92 37.75 -19.52
C SER A 12 8.89 36.72 -18.91
N GLY A 13 8.56 36.28 -17.69
CA GLY A 13 9.17 35.13 -17.01
C GLY A 13 8.39 34.73 -15.74
N LEU A 14 7.06 34.68 -15.79
CA LEU A 14 6.22 33.94 -14.84
C LEU A 14 6.29 32.45 -15.24
N LEU A 15 6.54 31.47 -14.37
CA LEU A 15 5.83 31.16 -13.13
C LEU A 15 6.76 30.50 -12.11
N GLY A 16 6.94 31.14 -10.95
CA GLY A 16 7.09 30.40 -9.70
C GLY A 16 5.70 30.13 -9.12
N ILE A 17 5.49 28.97 -8.48
CA ILE A 17 4.64 28.83 -7.29
C ILE A 17 5.24 27.69 -6.44
N GLY A 18 5.94 28.07 -5.38
CA GLY A 18 5.98 27.26 -4.16
C GLY A 18 4.68 27.50 -3.39
N LEU A 19 3.87 26.46 -3.19
CA LEU A 19 2.76 26.46 -2.24
C LEU A 19 2.37 25.01 -1.87
N TRP A 20 3.03 24.43 -0.86
CA TRP A 20 2.53 23.24 -0.13
C TRP A 20 2.19 23.62 1.33
N LYS A 21 1.70 24.85 1.55
CA LYS A 21 1.06 25.26 2.81
C LYS A 21 -0.44 25.24 2.59
N GLY A 22 -1.12 24.14 2.89
CA GLY A 22 -2.58 24.14 2.85
C GLY A 22 -3.33 22.83 2.71
N TYR A 23 -2.70 21.64 2.80
CA TYR A 23 -3.51 20.44 3.04
C TYR A 23 -3.93 20.43 4.51
N ASN A 24 -5.21 20.77 4.73
CA ASN A 24 -5.89 20.85 6.01
C ASN A 24 -5.49 19.69 6.94
N ARG A 25 -4.99 19.98 8.15
CA ARG A 25 -4.61 18.94 9.14
C ARG A 25 -5.78 18.02 9.49
N ALA A 26 -7.01 18.54 9.44
CA ALA A 26 -8.25 17.79 9.59
C ALA A 26 -8.56 16.82 8.42
N TYR A 27 -7.91 16.97 7.26
CA TYR A 27 -8.04 16.04 6.13
C TYR A 27 -7.15 14.81 6.30
N VAL A 28 -5.95 14.99 6.87
CA VAL A 28 -5.00 13.91 7.15
C VAL A 28 -5.51 13.00 8.29
N ASP A 29 -6.14 13.58 9.33
CA ASP A 29 -6.64 12.79 10.47
C ASP A 29 -7.95 12.03 10.18
N ARG A 30 -8.77 12.49 9.22
CA ARG A 30 -10.07 11.89 8.87
C ARG A 30 -9.97 10.65 7.98
N GLN A 31 -8.86 10.44 7.27
CA GLN A 31 -8.67 9.27 6.39
C GLN A 31 -8.21 7.98 7.12
N LYS A 32 -8.31 7.91 8.46
CA LYS A 32 -7.90 6.70 9.21
C LYS A 32 -8.86 5.51 9.10
N ASP A 33 -10.09 5.70 8.61
CA ASP A 33 -11.13 4.65 8.55
C ASP A 33 -11.46 4.13 7.15
N VAL A 34 -10.76 4.59 6.10
CA VAL A 34 -10.82 3.90 4.81
C VAL A 34 -9.99 2.63 4.96
N LYS A 35 -10.65 1.47 5.12
CA LYS A 35 -9.98 0.17 5.11
C LYS A 35 -9.33 -0.03 3.74
N VAL A 36 -8.11 0.46 3.57
CA VAL A 36 -7.29 0.20 2.39
C VAL A 36 -7.14 -1.32 2.32
N PRO A 37 -7.59 -1.96 1.22
CA PRO A 37 -7.47 -3.41 1.10
C PRO A 37 -5.98 -3.77 1.19
N LYS A 38 -5.66 -4.80 1.99
CA LYS A 38 -4.28 -5.27 2.07
C LYS A 38 -3.81 -5.67 0.68
N LYS A 39 -2.54 -5.47 0.36
CA LYS A 39 -1.99 -6.00 -0.89
C LYS A 39 -1.74 -7.51 -0.75
N ILE A 40 -1.80 -8.26 -1.86
CA ILE A 40 -1.47 -9.70 -1.84
C ILE A 40 -0.06 -9.95 -1.31
N ARG A 41 0.91 -9.08 -1.62
CA ARG A 41 2.27 -9.15 -1.07
C ARG A 41 2.31 -9.14 0.46
N GLU A 42 1.40 -8.39 1.10
CA GLU A 42 1.35 -8.25 2.55
C GLU A 42 0.78 -9.52 3.17
N LEU A 43 -0.25 -10.10 2.56
CA LEU A 43 -0.78 -11.41 2.99
C LEU A 43 0.27 -12.52 2.88
N ILE A 44 1.08 -12.50 1.82
CA ILE A 44 2.18 -13.44 1.64
C ILE A 44 3.25 -13.25 2.72
N ALA A 45 3.61 -12.00 3.02
CA ALA A 45 4.58 -11.69 4.08
C ALA A 45 4.07 -12.15 5.46
N ASP A 46 2.80 -11.88 5.77
CA ASP A 46 2.14 -12.30 7.01
C ASP A 46 2.18 -13.85 7.16
N LEU A 47 1.91 -14.58 6.08
CA LEU A 47 1.97 -16.05 6.07
C LEU A 47 3.40 -16.58 6.26
N HIS A 48 4.39 -15.99 5.58
CA HIS A 48 5.78 -16.39 5.77
C HIS A 48 6.28 -16.10 7.18
N ALA A 49 5.90 -14.96 7.76
CA ALA A 49 6.22 -14.63 9.15
C ALA A 49 5.57 -15.61 10.16
N ALA A 50 4.42 -16.17 9.80
CA ALA A 50 3.76 -17.23 10.57
C ALA A 50 4.30 -18.64 10.26
N GLY A 51 5.38 -18.78 9.49
CA GLY A 51 6.02 -20.06 9.20
C GLY A 51 5.36 -20.88 8.07
N PHE A 52 4.41 -20.31 7.33
CA PHE A 52 3.83 -21.01 6.18
C PHE A 52 4.82 -21.11 5.03
N GLN A 53 4.80 -22.26 4.36
CA GLN A 53 5.63 -22.56 3.20
C GLN A 53 4.78 -22.55 1.93
N ASN A 54 5.26 -21.88 0.89
CA ASN A 54 4.61 -21.89 -0.41
C ASN A 54 4.98 -23.17 -1.18
N ARG A 55 4.00 -24.03 -1.42
CA ARG A 55 4.13 -25.28 -2.20
C ARG A 55 3.69 -25.12 -3.67
N GLY A 56 3.24 -23.92 -4.04
CA GLY A 56 2.74 -23.63 -5.39
C GLY A 56 3.85 -23.49 -6.43
N LYS A 57 3.53 -23.84 -7.69
CA LYS A 57 4.39 -23.58 -8.85
C LYS A 57 4.37 -22.07 -9.20
N LYS A 58 5.27 -21.65 -10.08
CA LYS A 58 5.33 -20.27 -10.61
C LYS A 58 3.98 -19.86 -11.19
N GLY A 59 3.43 -18.74 -10.74
CA GLY A 59 2.16 -18.19 -11.25
C GLY A 59 1.46 -17.24 -10.29
N SER A 60 0.23 -16.88 -10.63
CA SER A 60 -0.68 -16.06 -9.81
C SER A 60 -1.45 -16.86 -8.75
N HIS A 61 -1.31 -18.19 -8.72
CA HIS A 61 -1.95 -19.04 -7.73
C HIS A 61 -0.87 -19.70 -6.88
N ARG A 62 -1.01 -19.57 -5.55
CA ARG A 62 -0.04 -20.02 -4.56
C ARG A 62 -0.75 -20.79 -3.48
N ASN A 63 -0.19 -21.93 -3.09
CA ASN A 63 -0.72 -22.76 -2.01
C ASN A 63 0.26 -22.69 -0.85
N PHE A 64 -0.22 -22.26 0.31
CA PHE A 64 0.53 -22.16 1.54
C PHE A 64 0.16 -23.31 2.47
N ILE A 65 1.16 -23.95 3.05
CA ILE A 65 1.00 -25.05 4.01
C ILE A 65 1.74 -24.71 5.29
N HIS A 66 1.24 -25.20 6.42
CA HIS A 66 1.91 -25.07 7.71
C HIS A 66 1.77 -26.39 8.48
N PRO A 67 2.81 -26.89 9.19
CA PRO A 67 2.76 -28.18 9.87
C PRO A 67 1.61 -28.34 10.87
N LYS A 68 1.22 -27.23 11.51
CA LYS A 68 0.12 -27.20 12.48
C LYS A 68 -1.27 -26.95 11.90
N VAL A 69 -1.37 -26.56 10.64
CA VAL A 69 -2.66 -26.21 10.01
C VAL A 69 -3.03 -27.31 9.04
N VAL A 70 -4.15 -27.99 9.30
CA VAL A 70 -4.57 -29.17 8.53
C VAL A 70 -4.93 -28.80 7.08
N LYS A 71 -5.53 -27.61 6.90
CA LYS A 71 -6.03 -27.18 5.59
C LYS A 71 -5.02 -26.30 4.86
N PRO A 72 -4.62 -26.65 3.62
CA PRO A 72 -3.79 -25.76 2.80
C PRO A 72 -4.55 -24.49 2.43
N LEU A 73 -3.84 -23.38 2.36
CA LEU A 73 -4.40 -22.06 2.05
C LEU A 73 -4.05 -21.64 0.62
N THR A 74 -5.06 -21.42 -0.22
CA THR A 74 -4.87 -20.96 -1.60
C THR A 74 -5.01 -19.45 -1.70
N LEU A 75 -3.96 -18.77 -2.16
CA LEU A 75 -3.97 -17.36 -2.53
C LEU A 75 -3.90 -17.19 -4.04
N SER A 76 -4.83 -16.42 -4.60
CA SER A 76 -4.92 -16.11 -6.03
C SER A 76 -4.67 -14.64 -6.30
N GLY A 77 -4.02 -14.33 -7.42
CA GLY A 77 -3.69 -12.97 -7.84
C GLY A 77 -2.19 -12.67 -7.89
N LYS A 78 -1.84 -11.54 -8.50
CA LYS A 78 -0.46 -11.07 -8.59
C LYS A 78 -0.05 -10.41 -7.29
N VAL A 79 1.25 -10.34 -7.04
CA VAL A 79 1.83 -9.76 -5.81
C VAL A 79 1.39 -8.29 -5.58
N GLY A 80 1.22 -7.53 -6.66
CA GLY A 80 0.82 -6.11 -6.61
C GLY A 80 -0.69 -5.86 -6.53
N ASP A 81 -1.52 -6.90 -6.68
CA ASP A 81 -2.97 -6.73 -6.67
C ASP A 81 -3.48 -6.47 -5.24
N ASP A 82 -4.60 -5.78 -5.14
CA ASP A 82 -5.36 -5.65 -3.90
C ASP A 82 -5.96 -7.01 -3.53
N ALA A 83 -5.77 -7.40 -2.27
CA ALA A 83 -6.38 -8.60 -1.74
C ALA A 83 -7.88 -8.39 -1.59
N LYS A 84 -8.62 -9.46 -1.90
CA LYS A 84 -10.06 -9.47 -1.72
C LYS A 84 -10.39 -9.85 -0.28
N ALA A 85 -11.50 -9.36 0.24
CA ALA A 85 -11.93 -9.65 1.62
C ALA A 85 -12.05 -11.17 1.91
N TYR A 86 -12.40 -11.98 0.90
CA TYR A 86 -12.45 -13.44 1.04
C TYR A 86 -11.06 -14.08 1.18
N GLN A 87 -9.97 -13.39 0.82
CA GLN A 87 -8.59 -13.86 0.99
C GLN A 87 -8.04 -13.45 2.35
N GLU A 88 -8.35 -12.23 2.81
CA GLU A 88 -7.91 -11.74 4.11
C GLU A 88 -8.44 -12.60 5.28
N ARG A 89 -9.73 -12.97 5.26
CA ARG A 89 -10.36 -13.69 6.37
C ARG A 89 -9.72 -15.07 6.60
N PRO A 90 -9.53 -15.93 5.58
CA PRO A 90 -8.85 -17.21 5.73
C PRO A 90 -7.38 -17.09 6.13
N VAL A 91 -6.65 -16.10 5.60
CA VAL A 91 -5.26 -15.86 5.98
C VAL A 91 -5.15 -15.59 7.48
N ARG A 92 -5.98 -14.69 8.01
CA ARG A 92 -5.98 -14.36 9.43
C ARG A 92 -6.27 -15.60 10.29
N LYS A 93 -7.28 -16.38 9.92
CA LYS A 93 -7.65 -17.61 10.63
C LYS A 93 -6.54 -18.65 10.61
N ALA A 94 -5.91 -18.85 9.46
CA ALA A 94 -4.82 -19.80 9.32
C ALA A 94 -3.60 -19.39 10.18
N ILE A 95 -3.28 -18.10 10.23
CA ILE A 95 -2.21 -17.58 11.10
C ILE A 95 -2.56 -17.78 12.57
N GLU A 96 -3.80 -17.57 12.97
CA GLU A 96 -4.26 -17.83 14.34
C GLU A 96 -4.15 -19.32 14.69
N GLU A 97 -4.61 -20.21 13.81
CA GLU A 97 -4.52 -21.67 13.96
C GLU A 97 -3.06 -22.14 14.03
N SER A 98 -2.13 -21.50 13.30
CA SER A 98 -0.71 -21.84 13.33
C SER A 98 -0.02 -21.51 14.67
N ARG A 99 -0.62 -20.66 15.50
CA ARG A 99 -0.06 -20.24 16.79
C ARG A 99 -0.54 -21.12 17.95
N SER A 100 -1.67 -21.79 17.80
CA SER A 100 -2.16 -22.81 18.74
C SER A 100 -1.21 -24.01 18.82
#